data_AF-A0A0F9R1C4-F1
#
_entry.id   AF-A0A0F9R1C4-F1
#
_cell.length_a   1.000
_cell.length_b   1.000
_cell.length_c   1.000
_cell.angle_alpha   90.00
_cell.angle_beta   90.00
_cell.angle_gamma   90.00
#
_symmetry.space_group_name_H-M   'P 1'
#
loop_
_entity.id
_entity.type
_entity.pdbx_description
1 polymer ?
#
loop_
_entity_poly.entity_id
_entity_poly.type
_entity_poly.pdbx_seq_one_letter_code
_entity_poly.pdbx_strand_id
1 'polypeptide(L)'
;MSGHGNPTQEARDYEIDKALMAGRVIVYGTPTMLQLDLDSMEQYTKAVSLITHFKSHLGIPSVFWTESKSGNRHIYIHLNDPMPREDRIAWQGFLGSDRVREALNYLWIRDGMTPECFLVENAGYVLHILKL
;
A
#
# COMPACT_ATOMS: atom_id res chain seq x y z
N MET A 1 -23.88 -7.40 18.73
CA MET A 1 -23.16 -6.12 18.57
C MET A 1 -21.68 -6.43 18.58
N SER A 2 -21.08 -6.61 17.40
CA SER A 2 -19.66 -6.90 17.27
C SER A 2 -18.87 -5.65 17.60
N GLY A 3 -18.18 -5.66 18.73
CA GLY A 3 -17.27 -4.58 19.13
C GLY A 3 -16.13 -4.46 18.13
N HIS A 4 -16.23 -3.50 17.22
CA HIS A 4 -15.07 -3.03 16.47
C HIS A 4 -14.36 -2.06 17.41
N GLY A 5 -13.54 -2.63 18.32
CA GLY A 5 -12.63 -1.83 19.12
C GLY A 5 -11.73 -1.02 18.21
N ASN A 6 -11.32 0.17 18.66
CA ASN A 6 -10.32 0.95 17.93
C ASN A 6 -9.11 0.06 17.60
N PRO A 7 -8.51 0.19 16.41
CA PRO A 7 -7.29 -0.53 16.09
C PRO A 7 -6.26 -0.28 17.18
N THR A 8 -5.74 -1.33 17.82
CA THR A 8 -4.69 -1.22 18.83
C THR A 8 -3.32 -1.51 18.24
N GLN A 9 -2.29 -0.98 18.90
CA GLN A 9 -0.89 -1.29 18.62
C GLN A 9 -0.65 -2.82 18.65
N GLU A 10 -1.20 -3.49 19.66
CA GLU A 10 -1.16 -4.96 19.80
C GLU A 10 -1.84 -5.71 18.65
N ALA A 11 -3.03 -5.26 18.22
CA ALA A 11 -3.76 -5.91 17.12
C ALA A 11 -2.99 -5.82 15.79
N ARG A 12 -2.30 -4.70 15.57
CA ARG A 12 -1.42 -4.54 14.41
C ARG A 12 -0.21 -5.45 14.49
N ASP A 13 0.48 -5.46 15.63
CA ASP A 13 1.68 -6.29 15.81
C ASP A 13 1.32 -7.78 15.67
N TYR A 14 0.14 -8.19 16.13
CA TYR A 14 -0.39 -9.54 15.89
C TYR A 14 -0.53 -9.88 14.40
N GLU A 15 -1.06 -8.98 13.56
CA GLU A 15 -1.17 -9.24 12.12
C GLU A 15 0.20 -9.28 11.43
N ILE A 16 1.15 -8.46 11.88
CA ILE A 16 2.54 -8.51 11.43
C ILE A 16 3.17 -9.87 11.78
N ASP A 17 3.08 -10.29 13.03
CA ASP A 17 3.63 -11.56 13.51
C ASP A 17 3.02 -12.76 12.76
N LYS A 18 1.70 -12.76 12.57
CA LYS A 18 0.98 -13.78 11.81
C LYS A 18 1.45 -13.84 10.36
N ALA A 19 1.68 -12.69 9.71
CA ALA A 19 2.22 -12.64 8.36
C ALA A 19 3.65 -13.19 8.31
N LEU A 20 4.53 -12.78 9.24
CA LEU A 20 5.90 -13.27 9.33
C LEU A 20 5.96 -14.79 9.60
N MET A 21 5.12 -15.31 10.49
CA MET A 21 4.99 -16.75 10.76
C MET A 21 4.50 -17.53 9.54
N ALA A 22 3.72 -16.90 8.67
CA ALA A 22 3.30 -17.48 7.38
C ALA A 22 4.38 -17.37 6.29
N GLY A 23 5.60 -16.92 6.61
CA GLY A 23 6.69 -16.75 5.66
C GLY A 23 6.46 -15.60 4.68
N ARG A 24 5.64 -14.61 5.05
CA ARG A 24 5.38 -13.42 4.25
C ARG A 24 6.38 -12.32 4.58
N VAL A 25 6.54 -11.40 3.64
CA VAL A 25 7.42 -10.23 3.76
C VAL A 25 6.56 -9.01 4.09
N ILE A 26 7.00 -8.20 5.03
CA ILE A 26 6.36 -6.91 5.34
C ILE A 26 7.11 -5.81 4.59
N VAL A 27 6.41 -5.08 3.73
CA VAL A 27 6.96 -3.94 3.01
C VAL A 27 6.45 -2.67 3.66
N TYR A 28 7.30 -2.01 4.43
CA TYR A 28 6.97 -0.74 5.06
C TYR A 28 7.01 0.42 4.06
N GLY A 29 6.02 1.30 4.16
CA GLY A 29 5.99 2.56 3.42
C GLY A 29 7.17 3.46 3.81
N THR A 30 7.67 4.22 2.85
CA THR A 30 8.67 5.27 3.08
C THR A 30 8.09 6.62 2.67
N PRO A 31 8.68 7.76 3.09
CA PRO A 31 8.22 9.07 2.65
C PRO A 31 8.23 9.27 1.13
N THR A 32 9.02 8.48 0.39
CA THR A 32 9.16 8.57 -1.07
C THR A 32 8.48 7.40 -1.79
N MET A 33 7.55 6.70 -1.15
CA MET A 33 6.86 5.55 -1.75
C MET A 33 5.36 5.56 -1.46
N LEU A 34 4.56 5.43 -2.51
CA LEU A 34 3.14 5.04 -2.41
C LEU A 34 3.01 3.54 -2.67
N GLN A 35 2.11 2.91 -1.93
CA GLN A 35 1.79 1.49 -2.02
C GLN A 35 0.31 1.34 -2.36
N LEU A 36 -0.03 0.67 -3.46
CA LEU A 36 -1.42 0.37 -3.81
C LEU A 36 -1.69 -1.12 -3.64
N ASP A 37 -2.79 -1.45 -2.98
CA ASP A 37 -3.32 -2.81 -2.88
C ASP A 37 -4.51 -2.99 -3.82
N LEU A 38 -4.41 -3.92 -4.77
CA LEU A 38 -5.36 -4.08 -5.87
C LEU A 38 -5.77 -5.55 -5.98
N ASP A 39 -7.04 -5.84 -5.72
CA ASP A 39 -7.59 -7.21 -5.72
C ASP A 39 -7.98 -7.72 -7.12
N SER A 40 -7.96 -6.86 -8.14
CA SER A 40 -8.46 -7.21 -9.47
C SER A 40 -7.68 -6.55 -10.61
N MET A 41 -7.76 -7.19 -11.79
CA MET A 41 -7.19 -6.63 -13.02
C MET A 41 -7.87 -5.30 -13.41
N GLU A 42 -9.16 -5.14 -13.13
CA GLU A 42 -9.88 -3.89 -13.40
C GLU A 42 -9.34 -2.73 -12.56
N GLN A 43 -9.10 -2.95 -11.26
CA GLN A 43 -8.46 -1.97 -10.39
C GLN A 43 -7.05 -1.66 -10.87
N TYR A 44 -6.27 -2.67 -11.27
CA TYR A 44 -4.96 -2.47 -11.87
C TYR A 44 -4.99 -1.56 -13.11
N THR A 45 -5.83 -1.85 -14.09
CA THR A 45 -5.94 -1.02 -15.30
C THR A 45 -6.34 0.41 -14.98
N LYS A 46 -7.27 0.63 -14.03
CA LYS A 46 -7.67 1.96 -13.58
C LYS A 46 -6.53 2.69 -12.87
N ALA A 47 -5.83 2.02 -11.95
CA ALA A 47 -4.70 2.58 -11.24
C ALA A 47 -3.59 3.01 -12.21
N VAL A 48 -3.20 2.15 -13.16
CA VAL A 48 -2.20 2.49 -14.18
C VAL A 48 -2.60 3.74 -14.97
N SER A 49 -3.85 3.84 -15.41
CA SER A 49 -4.36 5.03 -16.12
C SER A 49 -4.21 6.30 -15.29
N LEU A 50 -4.60 6.26 -14.00
CA LEU A 50 -4.49 7.40 -13.10
C LEU A 50 -3.03 7.76 -12.81
N ILE A 51 -2.18 6.77 -12.58
CA ILE A 51 -0.74 6.98 -12.35
C ILE A 51 -0.11 7.64 -13.58
N THR A 52 -0.41 7.18 -14.79
CA THR A 52 0.08 7.82 -16.02
C THR A 52 -0.39 9.27 -16.11
N HIS A 53 -1.64 9.56 -15.77
CA HIS A 53 -2.19 10.91 -15.79
C HIS A 53 -1.51 11.87 -14.80
N PHE A 54 -1.20 11.38 -13.60
CA PHE A 54 -0.61 12.19 -12.53
C PHE A 54 0.93 12.08 -12.42
N LYS A 55 1.57 11.31 -13.31
CA LYS A 55 3.02 10.99 -13.25
C LYS A 55 3.92 12.21 -13.09
N SER A 56 3.68 13.25 -13.90
CA SER A 56 4.45 14.49 -13.87
C SER A 56 4.19 15.32 -12.61
N HIS A 57 2.94 15.37 -12.16
CA HIS A 57 2.53 16.14 -10.97
C HIS A 57 3.09 15.54 -9.67
N LEU A 58 3.17 14.22 -9.62
CA LEU A 58 3.68 13.48 -8.46
C LEU A 58 5.19 13.23 -8.51
N GLY A 59 5.86 13.62 -9.60
CA GLY A 59 7.30 13.40 -9.76
C GLY A 59 7.68 11.92 -9.62
N ILE A 60 7.05 11.04 -10.40
CA ILE A 60 7.21 9.57 -10.28
C ILE A 60 8.39 9.09 -11.17
N PRO A 61 9.58 8.78 -10.60
CA PRO A 61 10.71 8.24 -11.35
C PRO A 61 10.52 6.78 -11.79
N SER A 62 9.84 5.97 -10.98
CA SER A 62 9.72 4.54 -11.24
C SER A 62 8.49 3.95 -10.57
N VAL A 63 7.90 2.95 -11.23
CA VAL A 63 6.81 2.15 -10.70
C VAL A 63 7.13 0.68 -10.87
N PHE A 64 6.91 -0.07 -9.79
CA PHE A 64 7.06 -1.51 -9.77
C PHE A 64 5.78 -2.16 -9.32
N TRP A 65 5.59 -3.43 -9.64
CA TRP A 65 4.48 -4.19 -9.12
C TRP A 65 4.84 -5.65 -8.89
N THR A 66 4.05 -6.28 -8.03
CA THR A 66 4.12 -7.70 -7.67
C THR A 66 2.75 -8.33 -7.90
N GLU A 67 2.72 -9.64 -8.16
CA GLU A 67 1.49 -10.43 -8.23
C GLU A 67 1.55 -11.57 -7.22
N SER A 68 0.48 -11.71 -6.44
CA SER A 68 0.25 -12.89 -5.62
C SER A 68 -0.27 -14.05 -6.48
N LYS A 69 -0.19 -15.29 -5.96
CA LYS A 69 -0.75 -16.47 -6.63
C LYS A 69 -2.28 -16.40 -6.81
N SER A 70 -2.97 -15.62 -5.98
CA SER A 70 -4.43 -15.41 -6.06
C SER A 70 -4.84 -14.28 -6.99
N GLY A 71 -3.89 -13.57 -7.61
CA GLY A 71 -4.15 -12.50 -8.57
C GLY A 71 -4.21 -11.08 -7.99
N ASN A 72 -4.06 -10.93 -6.66
CA ASN A 72 -3.88 -9.62 -6.03
C ASN A 72 -2.54 -9.03 -6.50
N ARG A 73 -2.55 -7.74 -6.85
CA ARG A 73 -1.37 -7.00 -7.27
C ARG A 73 -1.09 -5.88 -6.29
N HIS A 74 0.19 -5.73 -5.95
CA HIS A 74 0.63 -4.52 -5.27
C HIS A 74 1.43 -3.65 -6.23
N ILE A 75 1.15 -2.35 -6.24
CA ILE A 75 1.93 -1.37 -6.99
C ILE A 75 2.74 -0.53 -6.01
N TYR A 76 4.03 -0.38 -6.30
CA TYR A 76 4.97 0.45 -5.57
C TYR A 76 5.39 1.62 -6.46
N ILE A 77 5.01 2.83 -6.07
CA ILE A 77 5.28 4.06 -6.81
C ILE A 77 6.35 4.82 -6.05
N HIS A 78 7.53 4.98 -6.64
CA HIS A 78 8.54 5.85 -6.07
C HIS A 78 8.28 7.30 -6.45
N LEU A 79 8.58 8.20 -5.54
CA LEU A 79 8.46 9.65 -5.68
C LEU A 79 9.85 10.27 -5.62
N ASN A 80 10.08 11.34 -6.37
CA ASN A 80 11.32 12.12 -6.27
C ASN A 80 11.44 12.82 -4.91
N ASP A 81 10.32 13.34 -4.41
CA ASP A 81 10.27 14.13 -3.19
C ASP A 81 9.52 13.40 -2.07
N PRO A 82 9.92 13.58 -0.81
CA PRO A 82 9.17 13.06 0.34
C PRO A 82 7.77 13.65 0.40
N MET A 83 6.78 12.79 0.64
CA MET A 83 5.38 13.16 0.82
C MET A 83 4.92 12.90 2.26
N PRO A 84 4.19 13.85 2.90
CA PRO A 84 3.57 13.64 4.20
C PRO A 84 2.68 12.40 4.24
N ARG A 85 2.52 11.82 5.42
CA ARG A 85 1.92 10.48 5.57
C ARG A 85 0.45 10.48 5.16
N GLU A 86 -0.26 11.50 5.60
CA GLU A 86 -1.67 11.75 5.34
C GLU A 86 -1.90 11.92 3.82
N ASP A 87 -1.01 12.66 3.16
CA ASP A 87 -1.04 12.85 1.72
C ASP A 87 -0.78 11.54 0.98
N ARG A 88 0.16 10.70 1.46
CA ARG A 88 0.42 9.38 0.85
C ARG A 88 -0.83 8.51 0.90
N ILE A 89 -1.52 8.42 2.04
CA ILE A 89 -2.78 7.65 2.16
C ILE A 89 -3.86 8.20 1.23
N ALA A 90 -4.01 9.52 1.18
CA ALA A 90 -4.99 10.17 0.31
C ALA A 90 -4.72 9.82 -1.17
N TRP A 91 -3.47 9.96 -1.61
CA TRP A 91 -3.06 9.59 -2.96
C TRP A 91 -3.22 8.10 -3.26
N GLN A 92 -2.88 7.22 -2.32
CA GLN A 92 -3.11 5.78 -2.48
C GLN A 92 -4.59 5.48 -2.71
N GLY A 93 -5.48 6.11 -1.95
CA GLY A 93 -6.93 6.01 -2.14
C GLY A 93 -7.40 6.58 -3.48
N PHE A 94 -6.90 7.75 -3.89
CA PHE A 94 -7.25 8.37 -5.18
C PHE A 94 -6.79 7.54 -6.38
N LEU A 95 -5.65 6.86 -6.27
CA LEU A 95 -5.11 5.97 -7.30
C LEU A 95 -5.78 4.58 -7.31
N GLY A 96 -6.74 4.34 -6.42
CA GLY A 96 -7.61 3.15 -6.46
C GLY A 96 -7.17 1.98 -5.60
N SER A 97 -6.27 2.21 -4.62
CA SER A 97 -5.94 1.23 -3.58
C SER A 97 -7.17 0.80 -2.77
N ASP A 98 -7.09 -0.36 -2.12
CA ASP A 98 -8.14 -0.84 -1.23
C ASP A 98 -8.49 0.20 -0.14
N ARG A 99 -9.77 0.57 -0.10
CA ARG A 99 -10.27 1.67 0.75
C ARG A 99 -10.28 1.29 2.23
N VAL A 100 -10.46 0.01 2.53
CA VAL A 100 -10.45 -0.46 3.92
C VAL A 100 -9.04 -0.34 4.47
N ARG A 101 -8.03 -0.74 3.68
CA ARG A 101 -6.62 -0.57 4.00
C ARG A 101 -6.24 0.89 4.21
N GLU A 102 -6.63 1.79 3.31
CA GLU A 102 -6.34 3.22 3.49
C GLU A 102 -7.00 3.82 4.73
N ALA A 103 -8.25 3.43 5.01
CA ALA A 103 -8.96 3.88 6.20
C ALA A 103 -8.26 3.37 7.48
N LEU A 104 -7.81 2.11 7.50
CA LEU A 104 -7.05 1.55 8.62
C LEU A 104 -5.72 2.29 8.83
N ASN A 105 -4.97 2.55 7.77
CA ASN A 105 -3.74 3.33 7.84
C ASN A 105 -4.00 4.74 8.39
N TYR A 106 -5.09 5.39 7.97
CA TYR A 106 -5.45 6.72 8.46
C TYR A 106 -5.77 6.70 9.96
N LEU A 107 -6.52 5.69 10.42
CA LEU A 107 -6.82 5.50 11.85
C LEU A 107 -5.54 5.28 12.67
N TRP A 108 -4.60 4.48 12.17
CA TRP A 108 -3.31 4.26 12.83
C TRP A 108 -2.49 5.55 12.96
N ILE A 109 -2.45 6.37 11.91
CA ILE A 109 -1.77 7.68 11.97
C ILE A 109 -2.43 8.59 13.00
N ARG A 110 -3.76 8.72 12.93
CA ARG A 110 -4.55 9.55 13.85
C ARG A 110 -4.28 9.16 15.31
N ASP A 111 -4.10 7.87 15.58
CA ASP A 111 -3.88 7.32 16.91
C ASP A 111 -2.39 7.22 17.28
N GLY A 112 -1.48 7.75 16.45
CA GLY A 112 -0.04 7.88 16.74
C GLY A 112 0.78 6.59 16.55
N MET A 113 0.28 5.61 15.82
CA MET A 113 0.91 4.29 15.65
C MET A 113 1.93 4.26 14.50
N THR A 114 3.02 3.51 14.68
CA THR A 114 4.08 3.32 13.66
C THR A 114 4.50 1.86 13.51
N PRO A 115 4.72 1.34 12.29
CA PRO A 115 4.81 2.08 11.02
C PRO A 115 3.46 2.32 10.33
N GLU A 116 3.40 3.42 9.57
CA GLU A 116 2.17 4.12 9.18
C GLU A 116 1.42 3.51 7.97
N CYS A 117 2.11 2.71 7.16
CA CYS A 117 1.60 1.99 6.00
C CYS A 117 2.49 0.78 5.75
N PHE A 118 1.89 -0.38 5.51
CA PHE A 118 2.64 -1.53 5.01
C PHE A 118 1.79 -2.35 4.05
N LEU A 119 2.46 -3.21 3.29
CA LEU A 119 1.86 -4.29 2.54
C LEU A 119 2.47 -5.62 2.98
N VAL A 120 1.65 -6.67 2.87
CA VAL A 120 2.06 -8.03 3.19
C VAL A 120 2.24 -8.78 1.88
N GLU A 121 3.47 -9.18 1.60
CA GLU A 121 3.88 -9.84 0.37
C GLU A 121 4.18 -11.32 0.57
N ASN A 122 4.01 -12.15 -0.45
CA ASN A 122 4.50 -13.53 -0.39
C ASN A 122 6.02 -13.56 -0.59
N ALA A 123 6.78 -14.35 0.18
CA ALA A 123 8.21 -14.51 -0.09
C ALA A 123 8.48 -14.92 -1.55
N GLY A 124 9.43 -14.24 -2.21
CA GLY A 124 9.83 -14.55 -3.59
C GLY A 124 8.96 -13.93 -4.69
N TYR A 125 8.28 -12.80 -4.43
CA TYR A 125 7.59 -12.05 -5.47
C TYR A 125 8.51 -11.70 -6.65
N VAL A 126 7.94 -11.78 -7.86
CA VAL A 126 8.60 -11.29 -9.07
C VAL A 126 8.36 -9.79 -9.16
N LEU A 127 9.44 -9.02 -9.13
CA LEU A 127 9.39 -7.58 -9.33
C LEU A 127 9.24 -7.29 -10.83
N HIS A 128 8.14 -6.66 -11.20
CA HIS A 128 7.93 -6.20 -12.56
C HIS A 128 8.08 -4.68 -12.63
N ILE A 129 8.87 -4.19 -13.59
CA ILE A 129 8.98 -2.75 -13.86
C ILE A 129 7.81 -2.34 -14.74
N LEU A 130 7.03 -1.37 -14.26
CA LEU A 130 5.96 -0.77 -15.06
C LEU A 130 6.53 0.37 -15.90
N LYS A 131 6.47 0.20 -17.22
CA LYS A 131 6.79 1.27 -18.17
C LYS A 131 5.55 2.11 -18.40
N LEU A 132 5.49 3.26 -17.71
CA LEU A 132 4.45 4.27 -17.81
C LEU A 132 4.77 5.32 -18.88
#